data_AF-A0A934JV83-F1
#
_entry.id   AF-A0A934JV83-F1
#
_cell.length_a   1.000
_cell.length_b   1.000
_cell.length_c   1.000
_cell.angle_alpha   90.00
_cell.angle_beta   90.00
_cell.angle_gamma   90.00
#
_symmetry.space_group_name_H-M   'P 1'
#
loop_
_entity.id
_entity.type
_entity.pdbx_description
1 polymer ?
#
loop_
_entity_poly.entity_id
_entity_poly.type
_entity_poly.pdbx_seq_one_letter_code
_entity_poly.pdbx_strand_id
1 'polypeptide(L)'
;MTDLAEPLTRRAGFHAMTEGTAEDWQAISAHFLDHGSRLADRVVDHLRLLSDDHGGFAVSRLEHSVQTATRAARANRDDEYVACALLHDIGDTLCSY
;
A
#
# COMPACT_ATOMS: atom_id res chain seq x y z
N MET A 1 0.23 30.11 11.52
CA MET A 1 1.04 28.92 11.19
C MET A 1 0.63 27.86 12.19
N THR A 2 -0.36 27.04 11.85
CA THR A 2 -0.83 25.96 12.73
C THR A 2 0.29 24.94 12.83
N ASP A 3 0.73 24.63 14.05
CA ASP A 3 1.76 23.64 14.28
C ASP A 3 1.20 22.26 13.87
N LEU A 4 1.72 21.71 12.76
CA LEU A 4 1.31 20.42 12.25
C LEU A 4 1.77 19.25 13.14
N ALA A 5 2.66 19.49 14.11
CA ALA A 5 3.14 18.47 15.04
C ALA A 5 2.09 18.06 16.09
N GLU A 6 1.20 18.97 16.49
CA GLU A 6 0.12 18.70 17.46
C GLU A 6 -0.92 17.70 16.91
N PRO A 7 -1.50 17.87 15.70
CA PRO A 7 -2.47 16.92 15.17
C PRO A 7 -1.88 15.54 14.83
N LEU A 8 -0.59 15.43 14.52
CA LEU A 8 0.09 14.13 14.27
C LEU A 8 0.40 13.32 15.54
N THR A 9 0.35 13.93 16.72
CA THR A 9 0.57 13.23 18.00
C THR A 9 -0.74 12.91 18.71
N ARG A 10 -1.81 13.65 18.41
CA ARG A 10 -3.17 13.41 18.90
C ARG A 10 -3.81 12.18 18.24
N ARG A 11 -4.65 11.46 18.99
CA ARG A 11 -5.55 10.41 18.49
C ARG A 11 -7.00 10.83 18.72
N ALA A 12 -7.91 10.30 17.90
CA ALA A 12 -9.34 10.44 18.14
C ALA A 12 -9.74 9.81 19.49
N GLY A 13 -10.62 10.47 20.23
CA GLY A 13 -11.04 10.05 21.57
C GLY A 13 -12.41 9.38 21.65
N PHE A 14 -13.18 9.34 20.56
CA PHE A 14 -14.54 8.79 20.56
C PHE A 14 -14.56 7.26 20.73
N HIS A 15 -15.65 6.74 21.30
CA HIS A 15 -15.88 5.29 21.43
C HIS A 15 -16.86 4.75 20.36
N ALA A 16 -17.73 5.62 19.83
CA ALA A 16 -18.51 5.35 18.63
C ALA A 16 -18.26 6.45 17.57
N MET A 17 -18.23 6.10 16.28
CA MET A 17 -17.98 7.08 15.21
C MET A 17 -19.00 8.24 15.19
N THR A 18 -20.23 7.99 15.65
CA THR A 18 -21.28 9.00 15.79
C THR A 18 -20.97 10.06 16.85
N GLU A 19 -20.02 9.79 17.75
CA GLU A 19 -19.56 10.70 18.79
C GLU A 19 -18.33 11.52 18.35
N GLY A 20 -17.86 11.34 17.11
CA GLY A 20 -16.66 11.99 16.61
C GLY A 20 -16.79 13.52 16.56
N THR A 21 -15.81 14.21 17.13
CA THR A 21 -15.73 15.67 17.11
C THR A 21 -14.95 16.18 15.90
N ALA A 22 -15.07 17.46 15.57
CA ALA A 22 -14.29 18.07 14.48
C ALA A 22 -12.78 17.94 14.74
N GLU A 23 -12.37 18.08 16.00
CA GLU A 23 -10.99 17.93 16.47
C GLU A 23 -10.48 16.49 16.28
N ASP A 24 -11.32 15.48 16.53
CA ASP A 24 -10.97 14.07 16.26
C ASP A 24 -10.73 13.83 14.78
N TRP A 25 -11.61 14.36 13.92
CA TRP A 25 -11.49 14.22 12.47
C TRP A 25 -10.28 14.96 11.90
N GLN A 26 -9.92 16.11 12.47
CA GLN A 26 -8.68 16.82 12.12
C GLN A 26 -7.44 15.97 12.46
N ALA A 27 -7.40 15.35 13.64
CA ALA A 27 -6.31 14.45 14.00
C ALA A 27 -6.26 13.24 13.05
N ILE A 28 -7.39 12.57 12.79
CA ILE A 28 -7.46 11.45 11.83
C ILE A 28 -6.96 11.87 10.45
N SER A 29 -7.38 13.04 9.96
CA SER A 29 -6.99 13.54 8.64
C SER A 29 -5.48 13.79 8.56
N ALA A 30 -4.88 14.34 9.61
CA ALA A 30 -3.44 14.55 9.66
C ALA A 30 -2.68 13.22 9.61
N HIS A 31 -3.09 12.22 10.40
CA HIS A 31 -2.52 10.86 10.34
C HIS A 31 -2.71 10.21 8.97
N PHE A 32 -3.88 10.39 8.35
CA PHE A 32 -4.16 9.83 7.02
C PHE A 32 -3.26 10.45 5.94
N LEU A 33 -3.02 11.76 5.99
CA LEU A 33 -2.13 12.44 5.04
C LEU A 33 -0.67 11.97 5.22
N ASP A 34 -0.18 11.87 6.47
CA ASP A 34 1.15 11.33 6.75
C ASP A 34 1.27 9.87 6.30
N HIS A 35 0.27 9.04 6.62
CA HIS A 35 0.23 7.65 6.19
C HIS A 35 0.21 7.57 4.65
N GLY A 36 -0.62 8.35 3.98
CA GLY A 36 -0.73 8.40 2.52
C GLY A 36 0.57 8.82 1.83
N SER A 37 1.34 9.74 2.42
CA SER A 37 2.62 10.20 1.86
C SER A 37 3.65 9.08 1.68
N ARG A 38 3.55 8.01 2.49
CA ARG A 38 4.43 6.84 2.48
C ARG A 38 3.82 5.62 1.78
N LEU A 39 2.76 5.81 0.99
CA LEU A 39 2.05 4.71 0.34
C LEU A 39 2.95 3.91 -0.60
N ALA A 40 3.73 4.59 -1.45
CA ALA A 40 4.60 3.93 -2.42
C ALA A 40 5.63 3.01 -1.73
N ASP A 41 6.27 3.48 -0.66
CA ASP A 41 7.22 2.68 0.11
C ASP A 41 6.57 1.42 0.68
N ARG A 42 5.38 1.54 1.26
CA ARG A 42 4.64 0.38 1.78
C ARG A 42 4.24 -0.61 0.69
N VAL A 43 3.84 -0.13 -0.49
CA VAL A 43 3.52 -1.00 -1.63
C VAL A 43 4.76 -1.78 -2.06
N VAL A 44 5.93 -1.12 -2.15
CA VAL A 44 7.20 -1.78 -2.47
C VAL A 44 7.58 -2.80 -1.39
N ASP A 45 7.41 -2.46 -0.12
CA ASP A 45 7.68 -3.39 0.99
C ASP A 45 6.77 -4.62 0.96
N HIS A 46 5.49 -4.46 0.63
CA HIS A 46 4.58 -5.61 0.44
C HIS A 46 4.96 -6.45 -0.78
N LEU A 47 5.34 -5.81 -1.89
CA LEU A 47 5.81 -6.53 -3.08
C LEU A 47 7.05 -7.38 -2.75
N ARG A 48 7.96 -6.88 -1.90
CA ARG A 48 9.14 -7.62 -1.44
C ARG A 48 8.79 -8.87 -0.62
N LEU A 49 7.64 -8.93 0.05
CA LEU A 49 7.22 -10.13 0.77
C LEU A 49 7.03 -11.35 -0.15
N LEU A 50 6.82 -11.12 -1.46
CA LEU A 50 6.70 -12.17 -2.46
C LEU A 50 8.06 -12.82 -2.84
N SER A 51 9.20 -12.32 -2.32
CA SER A 51 10.52 -12.78 -2.76
C SER A 51 10.85 -14.21 -2.41
N ASP A 52 10.34 -14.68 -1.27
CA ASP A 52 10.59 -16.04 -0.76
C ASP A 52 9.40 -16.98 -0.99
N ASP A 53 8.30 -16.45 -1.52
CA ASP A 53 7.08 -17.22 -1.76
C ASP A 53 7.09 -17.88 -3.14
N HIS A 54 7.47 -19.15 -3.16
CA HIS A 54 7.58 -19.93 -4.40
C HIS A 54 6.31 -20.70 -4.73
N GLY A 55 5.44 -21.02 -3.77
CA GLY A 55 4.21 -21.78 -4.01
C GLY A 55 4.41 -23.14 -4.73
N GLY A 56 5.63 -23.69 -4.73
CA GLY A 56 6.00 -24.90 -5.49
C GLY A 56 6.42 -24.66 -6.94
N PHE A 57 6.47 -23.42 -7.41
CA PHE A 57 6.97 -23.03 -8.73
C PHE A 57 8.50 -22.89 -8.75
N ALA A 58 9.07 -22.84 -9.96
CA ALA A 58 10.51 -22.72 -10.19
C ALA A 58 11.09 -21.34 -9.85
N VAL A 59 10.25 -20.32 -9.73
CA VAL A 59 10.62 -18.94 -9.41
C VAL A 59 9.70 -18.42 -8.31
N SER A 60 10.14 -17.40 -7.58
CA SER A 60 9.29 -16.76 -6.57
C SER A 60 8.17 -15.96 -7.23
N ARG A 61 7.09 -15.68 -6.48
CA ARG A 61 6.00 -14.81 -6.94
C ARG A 61 6.52 -13.43 -7.31
N LEU A 62 7.48 -12.87 -6.57
CA LEU A 62 8.09 -11.59 -6.92
C LEU A 62 8.73 -11.64 -8.31
N GLU A 63 9.51 -12.68 -8.59
CA GLU A 63 10.14 -12.84 -9.89
C GLU A 63 9.09 -12.97 -10.99
N HIS A 64 8.04 -13.77 -10.79
CA HIS A 64 6.91 -13.89 -11.71
C HIS A 64 6.22 -12.53 -11.98
N SER A 65 5.94 -11.75 -10.93
CA SER A 65 5.33 -10.41 -11.08
C SER A 65 6.23 -9.47 -11.89
N VAL A 66 7.54 -9.46 -11.64
CA VAL A 66 8.51 -8.65 -12.41
C VAL A 66 8.60 -9.12 -13.87
N GLN A 67 8.61 -10.43 -14.13
CA GLN A 67 8.59 -10.97 -15.48
C GLN A 67 7.32 -10.53 -16.23
N THR A 68 6.16 -10.56 -15.56
CA THR A 68 4.86 -10.16 -16.12
C THR A 68 4.85 -8.67 -16.47
N ALA A 69 5.28 -7.81 -15.53
CA ALA A 69 5.44 -6.37 -15.78
C ALA A 69 6.43 -6.07 -16.91
N THR A 70 7.55 -6.80 -16.98
CA THR A 70 8.55 -6.66 -18.04
C THR A 70 7.98 -7.00 -19.41
N ARG A 71 7.15 -8.05 -19.51
CA ARG A 71 6.45 -8.41 -20.76
C ARG A 71 5.45 -7.32 -21.16
N ALA A 72 4.70 -6.77 -20.20
CA ALA A 72 3.79 -5.65 -20.45
C ALA A 72 4.52 -4.41 -20.98
N ALA A 73 5.64 -4.03 -20.35
CA ALA A 73 6.46 -2.89 -20.77
C ALA A 73 7.04 -3.12 -22.18
N ARG A 74 7.54 -4.32 -22.48
CA ARG A 74 8.03 -4.69 -23.83
C ARG A 74 6.93 -4.71 -24.89
N ALA A 75 5.68 -4.94 -24.49
CA ALA A 75 4.51 -4.82 -25.34
C ALA A 75 4.02 -3.37 -25.48
N ASN A 76 4.79 -2.38 -24.99
CA ASN A 76 4.50 -0.95 -25.06
C ASN A 76 3.11 -0.60 -24.49
N ARG A 77 2.75 -1.29 -23.39
CA ARG A 77 1.58 -0.92 -22.56
C ARG A 77 1.88 0.34 -21.76
N ASP A 78 0.81 1.02 -21.33
CA ASP A 78 0.92 2.20 -20.48
C ASP A 78 1.39 1.86 -19.05
N ASP A 79 1.79 2.89 -18.31
CA ASP A 79 2.33 2.76 -16.96
C ASP A 79 1.32 2.14 -15.99
N GLU A 80 0.03 2.45 -16.15
CA GLU A 80 -1.04 1.88 -15.32
C GLU A 80 -1.14 0.37 -15.51
N TYR A 81 -1.08 -0.11 -16.76
CA TYR A 81 -1.09 -1.53 -17.05
C TYR A 81 0.17 -2.22 -16.54
N VAL A 82 1.35 -1.61 -16.72
CA VAL A 82 2.62 -2.15 -16.20
C VAL A 82 2.59 -2.23 -14.67
N ALA A 83 2.05 -1.22 -13.99
CA ALA A 83 1.88 -1.22 -12.54
C ALA A 83 0.90 -2.31 -12.08
N CYS A 84 -0.26 -2.45 -12.74
CA CYS A 84 -1.21 -3.54 -12.46
C CYS A 84 -0.56 -4.92 -12.65
N ALA A 85 0.21 -5.11 -13.72
CA ALA A 85 0.95 -6.33 -13.98
C ALA A 85 2.01 -6.62 -12.90
N LEU A 86 2.66 -5.59 -12.36
CA LEU A 86 3.64 -5.74 -11.28
C LEU A 86 2.98 -6.08 -9.94
N LEU A 87 1.80 -5.54 -9.67
CA LEU A 87 1.16 -5.61 -8.36
C LEU A 87 0.06 -6.69 -8.25
N HIS A 88 -0.23 -7.43 -9.33
CA HIS A 88 -1.41 -8.30 -9.40
C HIS A 88 -1.49 -9.37 -8.28
N ASP A 89 -0.35 -9.92 -7.85
CA ASP A 89 -0.28 -10.96 -6.82
C ASP A 89 0.02 -10.42 -5.41
N ILE A 90 0.07 -9.10 -5.20
CA ILE A 90 0.45 -8.51 -3.91
C ILE A 90 -0.50 -8.91 -2.76
N GLY A 91 -1.73 -9.32 -3.08
CA GLY A 91 -2.72 -9.78 -2.12
C GLY A 91 -2.53 -11.23 -1.65
N ASP A 92 -1.76 -12.05 -2.37
CA ASP A 92 -1.58 -13.47 -2.06
C ASP A 92 -0.95 -13.71 -0.68
N THR A 93 -0.16 -12.75 -0.19
CA THR A 93 0.42 -12.81 1.16
C THR A 93 -0.60 -12.66 2.27
N LEU A 94 -1.76 -12.07 1.98
CA LEU A 94 -2.80 -11.75 2.96
C LEU A 94 -3.91 -12.81 2.99
N CYS A 95 -4.21 -13.42 1.84
CA CYS A 95 -5.29 -14.40 1.73
C CYS A 95 -4.88 -15.51 0.76
N SER A 96 -4.52 -16.67 1.30
CA SER A 96 -4.35 -17.90 0.54
C SER A 96 -5.70 -18.61 0.41
N TYR A 97 -6.52 -18.20 -0.56
CA TYR A 97 -7.85 -18.72 -0.93
C TYR A 97 -8.93 -18.76 0.18
#